data_AF-A0A452Z2C2-F1
#
_entry.id   AF-A0A452Z2C2-F1
#
_cell.length_a   1.000
_cell.length_b   1.000
_cell.length_c   1.000
_cell.angle_alpha   90.00
_cell.angle_beta   90.00
_cell.angle_gamma   90.00
#
_symmetry.space_group_name_H-M   'P 1'
#
loop_
_entity.id
_entity.type
_entity.pdbx_description
1 polymer ?
#
loop_
_entity_poly.entity_id
_entity_poly.type
_entity_poly.pdbx_seq_one_letter_code
_entity_poly.pdbx_strand_id
1 'polypeptide(L)'
;AYVATVLQSIPLNIQFRRTLVGNRWEAWLHLVRRLMDVQLSQQPDQLCWKLTKKGEFSVKSMYLDVVNSSSIPSSKHVWKVKVPLKIKVLMWF
;
A
#
# COMPACT_ATOMS: atom_id res chain seq x y z
N ALA A 1 -2.82 3.94 -15.14
CA ALA A 1 -4.29 4.00 -15.03
C ALA A 1 -4.62 4.97 -13.90
N TYR A 2 -5.54 5.91 -14.13
CA TYR A 2 -6.02 6.83 -13.10
C TYR A 2 -7.01 6.12 -12.16
N VAL A 3 -7.03 6.49 -10.89
CA VAL A 3 -7.88 5.87 -9.86
C VAL A 3 -9.36 5.99 -10.23
N ALA A 4 -9.76 7.16 -10.74
CA ALA A 4 -11.13 7.41 -11.19
C ALA A 4 -11.59 6.43 -12.28
N THR A 5 -10.76 6.14 -13.27
CA THR A 5 -11.11 5.23 -14.37
C THR A 5 -11.39 3.81 -13.89
N VAL A 6 -10.66 3.34 -12.87
CA VAL A 6 -10.85 1.99 -12.32
C VAL A 6 -12.16 1.90 -11.53
N LEU A 7 -12.49 2.96 -10.78
CA LEU A 7 -13.68 3.03 -9.92
C LEU A 7 -14.98 3.35 -10.67
N GLN A 8 -14.91 3.73 -11.95
CA GLN A 8 -16.09 4.05 -12.78
C GLN A 8 -16.96 2.84 -13.15
N SER A 9 -16.47 1.60 -12.97
CA SER A 9 -17.15 0.39 -13.44
C SER A 9 -17.45 -0.57 -12.29
N ILE A 10 -18.60 -1.24 -12.38
CA ILE A 10 -18.98 -2.33 -11.49
C ILE A 10 -19.27 -3.56 -12.37
N PRO A 11 -18.47 -4.64 -12.28
CA PRO A 11 -17.31 -4.83 -11.39
C PRO A 11 -16.09 -3.97 -11.78
N LEU A 12 -15.21 -3.69 -10.81
CA LEU A 12 -13.98 -2.92 -11.04
C LEU A 12 -13.15 -3.54 -12.17
N ASN A 13 -12.58 -2.69 -13.03
CA ASN A 13 -11.68 -3.12 -14.11
C ASN A 13 -10.29 -3.52 -13.58
N ILE A 14 -10.24 -4.64 -12.85
CA ILE A 14 -9.04 -5.18 -12.22
C ILE A 14 -8.95 -6.67 -12.53
N GLN A 15 -7.78 -7.10 -13.00
CA GLN A 15 -7.51 -8.50 -13.31
C GLN A 15 -6.30 -8.98 -12.51
N PHE A 16 -6.40 -10.19 -11.96
CA PHE A 16 -5.32 -10.83 -11.23
C PHE A 16 -4.64 -11.88 -12.09
N ARG A 17 -3.31 -11.86 -12.11
CA ARG A 17 -2.52 -12.93 -12.75
C ARG A 17 -2.68 -14.28 -12.06
N ARG A 18 -2.99 -14.29 -10.75
CA ARG A 18 -3.22 -15.49 -9.94
C ARG A 18 -4.60 -15.43 -9.33
N THR A 19 -5.30 -16.55 -9.32
CA THR A 19 -6.63 -16.67 -8.71
C THR A 19 -6.55 -16.39 -7.21
N LEU A 20 -7.44 -15.51 -6.73
CA LEU A 20 -7.66 -15.31 -5.29
C LEU A 20 -8.59 -16.42 -4.79
N VAL A 21 -8.19 -17.12 -3.72
CA VAL A 21 -8.95 -18.25 -3.16
C VAL A 21 -8.94 -18.14 -1.63
N GLY A 22 -10.02 -18.59 -0.98
CA GLY A 22 -10.20 -18.55 0.47
C GLY A 22 -10.11 -17.14 1.03
N ASN A 23 -9.38 -16.96 2.12
CA ASN A 23 -9.24 -15.69 2.84
C ASN A 23 -8.81 -14.51 1.94
N ARG A 24 -8.06 -14.75 0.86
CA ARG A 24 -7.66 -13.70 -0.09
C ARG A 24 -8.83 -13.20 -0.93
N TRP A 25 -9.75 -14.09 -1.29
CA TRP A 25 -10.97 -13.73 -2.02
C TRP A 25 -11.94 -12.95 -1.11
N GLU A 26 -12.10 -13.38 0.14
CA GLU A 26 -12.92 -12.65 1.11
C GLU A 26 -12.36 -11.24 1.39
N ALA A 27 -11.04 -11.13 1.60
CA ALA A 27 -10.39 -9.83 1.77
C ALA A 27 -10.57 -8.92 0.55
N TRP A 28 -10.58 -9.49 -0.66
CA TRP A 28 -10.88 -8.77 -1.89
C TRP A 28 -12.33 -8.27 -1.92
N LEU A 29 -13.31 -9.11 -1.60
CA LEU A 29 -14.71 -8.68 -1.53
C LEU A 29 -14.94 -7.57 -0.50
N HIS A 30 -14.32 -7.69 0.68
CA HIS A 30 -14.34 -6.62 1.69
C HIS A 30 -13.72 -5.32 1.19
N LEU A 31 -12.63 -5.40 0.43
CA LEU A 31 -12.00 -4.23 -0.18
C LEU A 31 -12.93 -3.58 -1.20
N VAL A 32 -13.48 -4.36 -2.15
CA VAL A 32 -14.40 -3.85 -3.19
C VAL A 32 -15.60 -3.16 -2.55
N ARG A 33 -16.19 -3.76 -1.51
CA ARG A 33 -17.30 -3.14 -0.78
C ARG A 33 -16.94 -1.77 -0.20
N ARG A 34 -15.79 -1.65 0.46
CA ARG A 34 -15.33 -0.35 1.00
C ARG A 34 -15.06 0.66 -0.10
N LEU A 35 -14.56 0.23 -1.25
CA LEU A 35 -14.29 1.11 -2.38
C LEU A 35 -15.56 1.69 -3.01
N MET A 36 -16.69 0.98 -2.95
CA MET A 36 -17.97 1.51 -3.43
C MET A 36 -18.47 2.71 -2.63
N ASP A 37 -18.10 2.80 -1.35
CA ASP A 37 -18.49 3.89 -0.47
C ASP A 37 -17.54 5.11 -0.57
N VAL A 38 -16.46 5.02 -1.36
CA VAL A 38 -15.47 6.10 -1.48
C VAL A 38 -15.90 7.11 -2.53
N GLN A 39 -16.06 8.37 -2.10
CA GLN A 39 -16.25 9.51 -3.00
C GLN A 39 -14.89 10.12 -3.37
N LEU A 40 -14.59 10.16 -4.66
CA LEU A 40 -13.37 10.80 -5.17
C LEU A 40 -13.53 12.31 -5.24
N SER A 41 -12.46 13.05 -4.92
CA SER A 41 -12.38 14.48 -5.19
C SER A 41 -11.99 14.73 -6.65
N GLN A 42 -12.24 15.94 -7.15
CA GLN A 42 -11.82 16.37 -8.51
C GLN A 42 -10.32 16.71 -8.60
N GLN A 43 -9.53 16.35 -7.58
CA GLN A 43 -8.09 16.61 -7.58
C GLN A 43 -7.35 15.55 -8.39
N PRO A 44 -6.23 15.91 -9.03
CA PRO A 44 -5.42 14.92 -9.73
C PRO A 44 -4.88 13.87 -8.75
N ASP A 45 -4.69 12.65 -9.24
CA ASP A 45 -4.09 11.57 -8.47
C ASP A 45 -2.70 11.97 -7.96
N GLN A 46 -2.47 11.83 -6.65
CA GLN A 46 -1.18 12.09 -6.02
C GLN A 46 -0.65 10.85 -5.30
N LEU A 47 0.64 10.57 -5.49
CA LEU A 47 1.35 9.56 -4.72
C LEU A 47 1.74 10.16 -3.38
N CYS A 48 1.07 9.72 -2.32
CA CYS A 48 1.36 10.15 -0.95
C CYS A 48 1.85 8.97 -0.12
N TRP A 49 2.99 9.14 0.53
CA TRP A 49 3.42 8.22 1.58
C TRP A 49 2.66 8.59 2.85
N LYS A 50 1.77 7.71 3.32
CA LYS A 50 0.96 7.98 4.51
C LYS A 50 1.61 7.32 5.72
N LEU A 51 2.39 8.09 6.45
CA LEU A 51 2.86 7.69 7.77
C LEU A 51 2.07 8.41 8.88
N THR A 52 1.71 9.67 8.64
CA THR A 52 0.90 10.45 9.58
C THR A 52 -0.58 10.39 9.20
N LYS A 53 -1.47 10.60 10.18
CA LYS A 53 -2.93 10.71 9.94
C LYS A 53 -3.30 11.82 8.95
N LYS A 54 -2.42 12.81 8.77
CA LYS A 54 -2.58 13.90 7.80
C LYS A 54 -2.23 13.49 6.37
N GLY A 55 -1.68 12.29 6.17
CA GLY A 55 -1.31 11.77 4.86
C GLY A 55 -0.01 12.35 4.30
N GLU A 56 0.72 13.11 5.10
CA GLU A 56 2.03 13.66 4.75
C GLU A 56 3.15 12.79 5.32
N PHE A 57 4.14 12.51 4.49
CA PHE A 57 5.39 11.89 4.91
C PHE A 57 6.46 12.94 5.04
N SER A 58 7.08 12.95 6.21
CA SER A 58 8.37 13.58 6.42
C SER A 58 9.34 12.52 6.94
N VAL A 59 10.62 12.65 6.56
CA VAL A 59 11.71 11.90 7.18
C VAL A 59 11.64 12.01 8.71
N LYS A 60 11.31 13.19 9.25
CA LYS A 60 11.15 13.40 10.69
C LYS A 60 10.03 12.55 11.28
N SER A 61 8.85 12.51 10.64
CA SER A 61 7.74 11.68 11.12
C SER A 61 8.09 10.19 11.05
N MET A 62 8.85 9.76 10.03
CA MET A 62 9.33 8.38 9.88
C MET A 62 10.18 7.97 11.06
N TYR A 63 11.20 8.75 11.39
CA TYR A 63 12.05 8.46 12.53
C TYR A 63 11.27 8.44 13.85
N LEU A 64 10.33 9.37 14.04
CA LEU A 64 9.48 9.39 15.24
C LEU A 64 8.60 8.14 15.35
N ASP A 65 7.99 7.70 14.25
CA ASP A 65 7.16 6.50 14.24
C ASP A 65 8.00 5.24 14.56
N VAL A 66 9.18 5.11 13.96
CA VAL A 66 10.10 4.00 14.22
C VAL A 66 10.57 3.99 15.69
N VAL A 67 10.92 5.14 16.25
CA VAL A 67 11.38 5.25 17.65
C VAL A 67 10.25 4.96 18.64
N ASN A 68 9.03 5.39 18.33
CA ASN A 68 7.85 5.16 19.16
C ASN A 68 7.26 3.75 18.98
N SER A 69 7.61 3.06 17.88
CA SER A 69 7.23 1.68 17.68
C SER A 69 8.01 0.77 18.64
N SER A 70 7.29 -0.06 19.40
CA SER A 70 7.89 -1.01 20.34
C SER A 70 8.67 -2.15 19.67
N SER A 71 8.65 -2.22 18.33
CA SER A 71 9.41 -3.21 17.56
C SER A 71 10.03 -2.55 16.34
N ILE A 72 11.36 -2.51 16.31
CA ILE A 72 12.09 -2.23 15.07
C ILE A 72 11.75 -3.37 14.09
N PRO A 73 11.30 -3.08 12.84
CA PRO A 73 11.07 -4.11 11.85
C PRO A 73 12.33 -4.97 11.70
N SER A 74 12.25 -6.24 12.09
CA SER A 74 13.39 -7.14 11.95
C SER A 74 13.51 -7.51 10.46
N SER A 75 14.24 -6.70 9.69
CA SER A 75 14.48 -6.91 8.26
C SER A 75 15.47 -8.05 7.99
N LYS A 76 15.63 -9.00 8.93
CA LYS A 76 16.54 -10.16 8.82
C LYS A 76 16.33 -10.95 7.51
N HIS A 77 15.11 -10.93 6.97
CA HIS A 77 14.76 -11.59 5.72
C HIS A 77 15.14 -10.79 4.48
N VAL A 78 15.25 -9.46 4.55
CA VAL A 78 15.65 -8.58 3.44
C VAL A 78 17.03 -8.95 2.91
N TRP A 79 17.95 -9.26 3.83
CA TRP A 79 19.29 -9.69 3.46
C TRP A 79 19.33 -11.08 2.81
N LYS A 80 18.35 -11.94 3.09
CA LYS A 80 18.23 -13.28 2.50
C LYS A 80 17.58 -13.29 1.11
N VAL A 81 16.94 -12.19 0.69
CA VAL A 81 16.31 -12.10 -0.63
C VAL A 81 17.37 -12.13 -1.74
N LYS A 82 17.17 -12.88 -2.82
CA LYS A 82 18.07 -12.89 -3.99
C LYS A 82 17.77 -11.71 -4.93
N VAL A 83 18.09 -10.50 -4.49
CA VAL A 83 18.02 -9.28 -5.32
C VAL A 83 19.35 -8.51 -5.27
N PRO A 84 19.67 -7.72 -6.31
CA PRO A 84 20.84 -6.84 -6.32
C PRO A 84 20.94 -5.97 -5.06
N LEU A 85 22.17 -5.74 -4.60
CA LEU A 85 22.44 -5.01 -3.36
C LEU A 85 21.85 -3.59 -3.36
N LYS A 86 21.86 -2.92 -4.52
CA LYS A 86 21.24 -1.60 -4.73
C LYS A 86 19.75 -1.57 -4.43
N ILE A 87 19.05 -2.70 -4.57
CA ILE A 87 17.62 -2.83 -4.26
C ILE A 87 17.43 -3.20 -2.78
N LYS A 88 18.31 -4.03 -2.21
CA LYS A 88 18.26 -4.37 -0.77
C LYS A 88 18.40 -3.17 0.14
N VAL A 89 19.24 -2.19 -0.23
CA VAL A 89 19.45 -0.99 0.59
C VAL A 89 18.16 -0.16 0.75
N LEU A 90 17.25 -0.24 -0.23
CA LEU A 90 15.94 0.43 -0.18
C LEU A 90 14.94 -0.32 0.70
N MET A 91 15.12 -1.63 0.91
CA MET A 91 14.25 -2.49 1.72
C MET A 91 14.65 -2.53 3.20
N TRP A 92 15.74 -1.86 3.60
CA TRP A 92 16.25 -1.85 4.96
C TRP A 92 15.45 -0.94 5.92
N PHE A 93 14.58 -0.08 5.37
CA PHE A 93 13.64 0.77 6.10
C PHE A 93 12.23 0.17 6.04
#